data_AF-A0A1S9AK68-F1
#
_entry.id   AF-A0A1S9AK68-F1
#
_cell.length_a   1.000
_cell.length_b   1.000
_cell.length_c   1.000
_cell.angle_alpha   90.00
_cell.angle_beta   90.00
_cell.angle_gamma   90.00
#
_symmetry.space_group_name_H-M   'P 1'
#
loop_
_entity.id
_entity.type
_entity.pdbx_description
1 polymer ?
#
loop_
_entity_poly.entity_id
_entity_poly.type
_entity_poly.pdbx_seq_one_letter_code
_entity_poly.pdbx_strand_id
1 'polypeptide(L)'
;MRLLKIENGQGYFRRQDGEYSALDKISKDDLLNLIDWALSQEIQIDAYDEVSLKNQAHQIIYKSIGDKLIELTNRREEFRDDSAQLFQAEYEKYRPIGQAR
;
A
#
# COMPACT_ATOMS: atom_id res chain seq x y z
N MET A 1 2.69 1.27 -8.01
CA MET A 1 2.37 -0.01 -8.70
C MET A 1 0.98 -0.50 -8.30
N ARG A 2 0.12 -0.92 -9.24
CA ARG A 2 -1.24 -1.39 -8.91
C ARG A 2 -1.23 -2.84 -8.38
N LEU A 3 -1.57 -3.04 -7.12
CA LEU A 3 -1.55 -4.36 -6.46
C LEU A 3 -2.88 -5.09 -6.52
N LEU A 4 -3.97 -4.36 -6.32
CA LEU A 4 -5.32 -4.88 -6.35
C LEU A 4 -6.12 -4.14 -7.41
N LYS A 5 -6.86 -4.89 -8.22
CA LYS A 5 -7.76 -4.36 -9.24
C LYS A 5 -9.08 -5.10 -9.25
N ILE A 6 -10.14 -4.43 -9.71
CA ILE A 6 -11.45 -5.04 -9.91
C ILE A 6 -11.75 -5.02 -11.41
N GLU A 7 -11.97 -6.19 -12.01
CA GLU A 7 -12.35 -6.32 -13.42
C GLU A 7 -13.44 -7.38 -13.59
N ASN A 8 -14.41 -7.11 -14.47
CA ASN A 8 -15.47 -8.06 -14.86
C ASN A 8 -16.23 -8.75 -13.71
N GLY A 9 -16.45 -8.06 -12.58
CA GLY A 9 -17.16 -8.69 -11.46
C GLY A 9 -16.25 -9.33 -10.41
N GLN A 10 -14.93 -9.35 -10.62
CA GLN A 10 -13.96 -10.13 -9.87
C GLN A 10 -12.76 -9.28 -9.44
N GLY A 11 -12.33 -9.48 -8.20
CA GLY A 11 -11.09 -8.90 -7.70
C GLY A 11 -9.88 -9.75 -8.09
N TYR A 12 -8.82 -9.06 -8.49
CA TYR A 12 -7.54 -9.64 -8.87
C TYR A 12 -6.40 -9.01 -8.05
N PHE A 13 -5.38 -9.81 -7.76
CA PHE A 13 -4.14 -9.37 -7.15
C PHE A 13 -2.97 -9.54 -8.14
N ARG A 14 -1.97 -8.68 -8.03
CA ARG A 14 -0.73 -8.79 -8.80
C ARG A 14 0.17 -9.84 -8.18
N ARG A 15 0.68 -10.76 -9.00
CA ARG A 15 1.67 -11.78 -8.61
C ARG A 15 3.09 -11.31 -8.88
N GLN A 16 4.04 -12.05 -8.34
CA GLN A 16 5.48 -11.75 -8.46
C GLN A 16 5.98 -11.84 -9.91
N ASP A 17 5.35 -12.68 -10.72
CA ASP A 17 5.57 -12.79 -12.16
C ASP A 17 5.09 -11.54 -12.94
N GLY A 18 4.39 -10.61 -12.29
CA GLY A 18 3.80 -9.42 -12.89
C GLY A 18 2.39 -9.62 -13.46
N GLU A 19 1.91 -10.87 -13.47
CA GLU A 19 0.57 -11.22 -13.93
C GLU A 19 -0.48 -10.95 -12.84
N TYR A 20 -1.74 -10.91 -13.23
CA TYR A 20 -2.86 -10.79 -12.28
C TYR A 20 -3.54 -12.14 -12.10
N SER A 21 -3.81 -12.49 -10.84
CA SER A 21 -4.58 -13.69 -10.48
C SER A 21 -5.82 -13.32 -9.67
N ALA A 22 -6.84 -14.14 -9.80
CA ALA A 22 -8.09 -13.96 -9.08
C ALA A 22 -7.86 -14.13 -7.56
N LEU A 23 -8.52 -13.29 -6.77
CA LEU A 23 -8.34 -13.26 -5.31
C LEU A 23 -8.66 -14.58 -4.60
N ASP A 24 -9.51 -15.43 -5.16
CA ASP A 24 -9.80 -16.76 -4.60
C ASP A 24 -8.58 -17.69 -4.59
N LYS A 25 -7.58 -17.43 -5.45
CA LYS A 25 -6.36 -18.25 -5.58
C LYS A 25 -5.18 -17.71 -4.79
N ILE A 26 -5.40 -16.68 -3.96
CA ILE A 26 -4.29 -16.05 -3.25
C ILE A 26 -3.66 -17.03 -2.25
N SER A 27 -2.34 -17.18 -2.32
CA SER A 27 -1.58 -18.00 -1.39
C SER A 27 -0.95 -17.15 -0.27
N LYS A 28 -0.37 -17.82 0.72
CA LYS A 28 0.38 -17.16 1.79
C LYS A 28 1.60 -16.40 1.24
N ASP A 29 2.32 -16.99 0.29
CA ASP A 29 3.49 -16.36 -0.33
C ASP A 29 3.08 -15.11 -1.14
N ASP A 30 1.96 -15.18 -1.85
CA ASP A 30 1.41 -14.01 -2.55
C ASP A 30 1.08 -12.86 -1.59
N LEU A 31 0.46 -13.16 -0.45
CA LEU A 31 0.17 -12.17 0.60
C LEU A 31 1.45 -11.51 1.13
N LEU A 32 2.48 -12.30 1.41
CA LEU A 32 3.76 -11.77 1.89
C LEU A 32 4.41 -10.85 0.85
N ASN A 33 4.35 -11.22 -0.44
CA ASN A 33 4.85 -10.38 -1.53
C ASN A 33 4.08 -9.05 -1.64
N LEU A 34 2.76 -9.06 -1.50
CA LEU A 34 1.94 -7.84 -1.52
C LEU A 34 2.32 -6.90 -0.37
N ILE A 35 2.56 -7.44 0.82
CA ILE A 35 3.00 -6.68 1.99
C ILE A 35 4.39 -6.10 1.75
N ASP A 36 5.32 -6.88 1.22
CA ASP A 36 6.69 -6.43 0.92
C ASP A 36 6.68 -5.24 -0.06
N TRP A 37 5.87 -5.31 -1.10
CA TRP A 37 5.70 -4.20 -2.05
C TRP A 37 5.06 -2.97 -1.43
N ALA A 38 4.06 -3.15 -0.56
CA ALA A 38 3.41 -2.04 0.15
C ALA A 38 4.39 -1.30 1.08
N LEU A 39 5.34 -2.02 1.70
CA LEU A 39 6.39 -1.42 2.51
C LEU A 39 7.48 -0.76 1.67
N SER A 40 7.88 -1.38 0.56
CA SER A 40 9.05 -0.95 -0.21
C SER A 40 8.74 0.11 -1.27
N GLN A 41 7.50 0.19 -1.77
CA GLN A 41 7.15 1.02 -2.94
C GLN A 41 5.80 1.72 -2.76
N GLU A 42 5.54 2.76 -3.55
CA GLU A 42 4.21 3.34 -3.65
C GLU A 42 3.27 2.39 -4.39
N ILE A 43 2.18 2.00 -3.73
CA ILE A 43 1.20 1.06 -4.25
C ILE A 43 -0.11 1.77 -4.58
N GLN A 44 -0.87 1.18 -5.49
CA GLN A 44 -2.19 1.62 -5.87
C GLN A 44 -3.17 0.46 -5.70
N ILE A 45 -4.32 0.74 -5.11
CA ILE A 45 -5.40 -0.20 -4.86
C ILE A 45 -6.67 0.44 -5.43
N ASP A 46 -7.39 -0.29 -6.27
CA ASP A 46 -8.67 0.20 -6.78
C ASP A 46 -9.67 0.30 -5.60
N ALA A 47 -10.51 1.33 -5.61
CA ALA A 47 -11.51 1.52 -4.56
C ALA A 47 -12.45 0.32 -4.49
N TYR A 48 -12.71 -0.14 -3.27
CA TYR A 48 -13.66 -1.23 -3.06
C TYR A 48 -15.05 -0.82 -3.55
N ASP A 49 -15.65 -1.67 -4.41
CA ASP A 49 -16.99 -1.47 -4.94
C ASP A 49 -17.79 -2.78 -4.87
N GLU A 50 -18.79 -2.82 -3.99
CA GLU A 50 -19.65 -4.00 -3.78
C GLU A 50 -20.45 -4.38 -5.03
N VAL A 51 -20.82 -3.39 -5.85
CA VAL A 51 -21.63 -3.59 -7.05
C VAL A 51 -20.80 -4.28 -8.14
N SER A 52 -19.50 -3.95 -8.21
CA SER A 52 -18.53 -4.50 -9.15
C SER A 52 -17.91 -5.80 -8.69
N LEU A 53 -18.08 -6.20 -7.43
CA LEU A 53 -17.64 -7.51 -6.92
C LEU A 53 -18.85 -8.40 -6.69
N LYS A 54 -19.21 -9.22 -7.68
CA LYS A 54 -20.40 -10.08 -7.60
C LYS A 54 -20.23 -11.28 -6.67
N ASN A 55 -18.98 -11.66 -6.39
CA ASN A 55 -18.67 -12.81 -5.55
C ASN A 55 -18.38 -12.36 -4.10
N GLN A 56 -19.20 -12.83 -3.16
CA GLN A 56 -19.09 -12.53 -1.74
C GLN A 56 -17.73 -12.94 -1.13
N ALA A 57 -17.13 -14.04 -1.59
CA ALA A 57 -15.78 -14.43 -1.15
C ALA A 57 -14.73 -13.40 -1.60
N HIS A 58 -14.84 -12.91 -2.83
CA HIS A 58 -13.93 -11.88 -3.34
C HIS A 58 -14.17 -10.55 -2.61
N GLN A 59 -15.41 -10.19 -2.26
CA GLN A 59 -15.70 -9.01 -1.45
C GLN A 59 -14.98 -9.06 -0.10
N ILE A 60 -15.11 -10.18 0.62
CA ILE A 60 -14.49 -10.37 1.94
C ILE A 60 -12.96 -10.30 1.84
N ILE A 61 -12.37 -11.03 0.89
CA ILE A 61 -10.92 -11.09 0.69
C ILE A 61 -10.39 -9.72 0.25
N TYR A 62 -11.02 -9.08 -0.75
CA TYR A 62 -10.60 -7.78 -1.27
C TYR A 62 -10.64 -6.72 -0.17
N LYS A 63 -11.73 -6.66 0.59
CA LYS A 63 -11.87 -5.70 1.69
C LYS A 63 -10.81 -5.94 2.76
N SER A 64 -10.64 -7.18 3.22
CA SER A 64 -9.68 -7.49 4.28
C SER A 64 -8.23 -7.19 3.89
N ILE A 65 -7.82 -7.54 2.66
CA ILE A 65 -6.45 -7.30 2.20
C ILE A 65 -6.27 -5.82 1.84
N GLY A 66 -7.21 -5.24 1.11
CA GLY A 66 -7.18 -3.84 0.69
C GLY A 66 -7.07 -2.89 1.88
N ASP A 67 -7.94 -3.04 2.89
CA ASP A 67 -7.91 -2.21 4.09
C ASP A 67 -6.57 -2.31 4.82
N LYS A 68 -6.02 -3.53 4.96
CA LYS A 68 -4.72 -3.75 5.61
C LYS A 68 -3.56 -3.13 4.84
N LEU A 69 -3.55 -3.25 3.51
CA LEU A 69 -2.50 -2.68 2.68
C LEU A 69 -2.55 -1.14 2.67
N ILE A 70 -3.75 -0.56 2.67
CA ILE A 70 -3.93 0.89 2.80
C ILE A 70 -3.45 1.36 4.17
N GLU A 71 -3.86 0.69 5.26
CA GLU A 71 -3.41 1.02 6.61
C GLU A 71 -1.87 0.95 6.72
N LEU A 72 -1.27 -0.09 6.14
CA LEU A 72 0.19 -0.25 6.13
C LEU A 72 0.89 0.89 5.36
N THR A 73 0.33 1.28 4.22
CA THR A 73 0.88 2.37 3.38
C THR A 73 0.80 3.70 4.13
N ASN A 74 -0.35 4.01 4.72
CA ASN A 74 -0.56 5.24 5.49
C ASN A 74 0.41 5.33 6.67
N ARG A 75 0.58 4.24 7.44
CA ARG A 75 1.55 4.21 8.54
C ARG A 75 2.97 4.47 8.05
N ARG A 76 3.36 3.89 6.92
CA ARG A 76 4.70 4.13 6.35
C ARG A 76 4.90 5.60 5.99
N GLU A 77 3.89 6.24 5.41
CA GLU A 77 3.94 7.67 5.09
C GLU A 77 4.03 8.53 6.34
N GLU A 78 3.23 8.22 7.37
CA GLU A 78 3.29 8.87 8.68
C GLU A 78 4.71 8.76 9.29
N PHE A 79 5.30 7.55 9.32
CA PHE A 79 6.67 7.36 9.79
C PHE A 79 7.71 8.16 9.00
N ARG A 80 7.54 8.27 7.67
CA ARG A 80 8.45 9.05 6.80
C ARG A 80 8.34 10.54 7.12
N ASP A 81 7.13 11.04 7.25
CA ASP A 81 6.85 12.44 7.50
C ASP A 81 7.33 12.85 8.91
N ASP A 82 7.08 12.02 9.92
CA ASP A 82 7.58 12.20 11.29
C ASP A 82 9.11 12.25 11.32
N SER A 83 9.77 11.34 10.60
CA SER A 83 11.23 11.30 10.50
C SER A 83 11.79 12.55 9.81
N ALA A 84 11.12 13.02 8.76
CA ALA A 84 11.50 14.24 8.05
C ALA A 84 11.34 15.48 8.93
N GLN A 85 10.23 15.59 9.68
CA GLN A 85 10.01 16.67 10.63
C GLN A 85 11.05 16.67 11.76
N LEU A 86 11.33 15.50 12.34
CA LEU A 86 12.34 15.34 13.39
C LEU A 86 13.72 15.78 12.87
N PHE A 87 14.10 15.33 11.67
CA PHE A 87 15.38 15.70 11.08
C PHE A 87 15.45 17.17 10.70
N GLN A 88 14.37 17.77 10.17
CA GLN A 88 14.31 19.19 9.85
C GLN A 88 14.50 20.06 11.10
N ALA A 89 13.81 19.73 12.20
CA ALA A 89 13.93 20.46 13.46
C ALA A 89 15.36 20.42 14.02
N GLU A 90 15.98 19.25 13.99
CA GLU A 90 17.35 19.09 14.49
C GLU A 90 18.38 19.70 13.52
N TYR A 91 18.16 19.60 12.21
CA TYR A 91 18.97 20.28 11.20
C TYR A 91 18.93 21.80 11.38
N GLU A 92 17.76 22.41 11.63
CA GLU A 92 17.65 23.85 11.90
C GLU A 92 18.38 24.27 13.17
N LYS A 93 18.33 23.45 14.22
CA LYS A 93 19.03 23.68 15.50
C LYS A 93 20.55 23.65 15.35
N TYR A 94 21.07 22.78 14.49
CA TYR A 94 22.52 22.64 14.24
C TYR A 94 23.00 23.32 12.97
N ARG A 95 22.11 23.93 12.18
CA ARG A 95 22.48 24.76 11.04
C ARG A 95 23.36 25.88 11.60
N PRO A 96 24.63 25.99 11.17
CA PRO A 96 25.47 27.06 11.65
C PRO A 96 24.75 28.37 11.33
N ILE A 97 24.53 29.18 12.36
CA ILE A 97 24.06 30.56 12.24
C ILE A 97 25.19 31.29 11.53
N GLY A 98 25.21 31.18 10.20
CA GLY A 98 26.16 31.83 9.32
C GLY A 98 25.86 33.32 9.31
N GLN A 99 26.40 34.01 10.31
CA GLN A 99 27.10 35.29 10.20
C GLN A 99 26.62 36.16 9.04
N ALA A 100 25.49 36.84 9.23
CA ALA A 100 25.25 38.10 8.51
C ALA A 100 26.26 39.13 9.07
N ARG A 101 27.39 39.26 8.38
CA ARG A 101 28.19 40.49 8.39
C ARG A 101 27.53 41.51 7.47
#